data_AF-A0A3M1PRS7-F1
#
_entry.id   AF-A0A3M1PRS7-F1
#
_cell.length_a   1.000
_cell.length_b   1.000
_cell.length_c   1.000
_cell.angle_alpha   90.00
_cell.angle_beta   90.00
_cell.angle_gamma   90.00
#
_symmetry.space_group_name_H-M   'P 1'
#
loop_
_entity.id
_entity.type
_entity.pdbx_description
1 polymer ?
#
loop_
_entity_poly.entity_id
_entity_poly.type
_entity_poly.pdbx_seq_one_letter_code
_entity_poly.pdbx_strand_id
1 'polypeptide(L)'
;MKRLIPLFAALALSAFIGCANQRSLDPVSAQSTTLDKDGFDAQTETVQGFPGGDPALFQVLNLTEEQKTQLKEIVAAHHKEMEAWRAAHAGDLSREDIRAHRQEMRDALRQKIDAILTPEQRAKAAEIREQLQRGEVPEELVDARIAKLSEKLHLTEDQIAQLKALGFGTALPPGMPHHGADRTQRRERREEMRAKEQQLMNILTPEQQSLYAQMKAEHRDKMAERMQERSARRIQHRVAALSKALDLSASQQAQLTEILEKAHEQLRQKMKAERPRDREAFRKLLRENLKEVDKQIQEILTEEQRTKYAELKAKRHGKTKAF
;
A
#
# COMPACT_ATOMS: atom_id res chain seq x y z
N MET A 1 -70.49 11.46 -41.90
CA MET A 1 -71.64 11.13 -41.03
C MET A 1 -71.06 10.71 -39.69
N LYS A 2 -71.15 11.53 -38.62
CA LYS A 2 -72.07 11.40 -37.46
C LYS A 2 -71.99 9.98 -36.85
N ARG A 3 -71.60 9.66 -35.60
CA ARG A 3 -71.87 10.21 -34.23
C ARG A 3 -70.83 9.60 -33.23
N LEU A 4 -70.25 10.28 -32.23
CA LEU A 4 -70.73 10.65 -30.87
C LEU A 4 -71.05 9.48 -29.88
N ILE A 5 -70.11 9.21 -28.92
CA ILE A 5 -70.15 9.13 -27.41
C ILE A 5 -71.51 8.76 -26.73
N PRO A 6 -71.65 7.91 -25.65
CA PRO A 6 -71.13 8.07 -24.24
C PRO A 6 -70.73 6.78 -23.45
N LEU A 7 -69.84 6.77 -22.43
CA LEU A 7 -69.85 7.30 -21.04
C LEU A 7 -70.65 6.45 -20.01
N PHE A 8 -69.94 5.73 -19.11
CA PHE A 8 -70.33 5.30 -17.74
C PHE A 8 -69.01 4.94 -17.01
N ALA A 9 -68.48 5.65 -16.01
CA ALA A 9 -68.96 5.99 -14.66
C ALA A 9 -69.14 4.77 -13.73
N ALA A 10 -68.14 4.50 -12.88
CA ALA A 10 -68.33 3.86 -11.58
C ALA A 10 -67.17 4.23 -10.62
N LEU A 11 -67.56 4.46 -9.37
CA LEU A 11 -66.93 5.25 -8.33
C LEU A 11 -66.84 4.37 -7.07
N ALA A 12 -65.68 4.30 -6.41
CA ALA A 12 -65.49 3.89 -4.99
C ALA A 12 -63.97 3.95 -4.72
N LEU A 13 -63.41 4.95 -4.03
CA LEU A 13 -63.56 5.34 -2.62
C LEU A 13 -63.19 4.22 -1.64
N SER A 14 -61.97 4.24 -1.10
CA SER A 14 -61.73 4.33 0.36
C SER A 14 -60.24 4.18 0.77
N ALA A 15 -59.89 5.03 1.75
CA ALA A 15 -58.93 4.86 2.84
C ALA A 15 -57.41 5.01 2.61
N PHE A 16 -56.95 6.22 2.97
CA PHE A 16 -55.66 6.52 3.60
C PHE A 16 -55.39 5.62 4.82
N ILE A 17 -54.17 5.09 4.94
CA ILE A 17 -53.31 5.20 6.14
C ILE A 17 -51.85 5.29 5.66
N GLY A 18 -51.16 6.35 6.05
CA GLY A 18 -49.76 6.58 5.76
C GLY A 18 -48.82 5.76 6.63
N CYS A 19 -47.68 5.39 6.04
CA CYS A 19 -46.41 5.34 6.73
C CYS A 19 -45.39 6.05 5.83
N ALA A 20 -44.90 7.18 6.32
CA ALA A 20 -43.88 8.00 5.71
C ALA A 20 -42.58 7.20 5.58
N ASN A 21 -41.96 7.22 4.39
CA ASN A 21 -40.54 6.99 4.24
C ASN A 21 -39.99 7.84 3.08
N GLN A 22 -40.12 9.15 3.23
CA GLN A 22 -39.36 10.12 2.45
C GLN A 22 -37.94 10.14 3.01
N ARG A 23 -37.03 9.37 2.39
CA ARG A 23 -35.60 9.69 2.44
C ARG A 23 -35.38 10.82 1.44
N SER A 24 -35.59 12.05 1.89
CA SER A 24 -35.04 13.23 1.23
C SER A 24 -33.52 13.13 1.27
N LEU A 25 -32.95 13.25 0.08
CA LEU A 25 -31.53 13.51 -0.13
C LEU A 25 -31.29 14.97 0.29
N ASP A 26 -30.81 15.17 1.51
CA ASP A 26 -30.17 16.43 1.85
C ASP A 26 -28.68 16.38 1.45
N PRO A 27 -28.15 17.49 0.91
CA PRO A 27 -26.77 17.59 0.48
C PRO A 27 -25.85 17.61 1.70
N VAL A 28 -24.83 16.75 1.68
CA VAL A 28 -23.76 16.74 2.68
C VAL A 28 -23.01 18.07 2.60
N SER A 29 -23.30 18.92 3.59
CA SER A 29 -22.38 19.75 4.37
C SER A 29 -21.10 20.18 3.65
N ALA A 30 -21.20 21.33 2.99
CA ALA A 30 -20.08 22.23 2.83
C ALA A 30 -20.03 23.14 4.06
N GLN A 31 -19.08 22.88 4.97
CA GLN A 31 -18.34 23.85 5.80
C GLN A 31 -17.61 23.10 6.91
N SER A 32 -16.33 22.82 6.66
CA SER A 32 -15.31 22.73 7.72
C SER A 32 -14.12 23.55 7.24
N THR A 33 -14.16 24.84 7.56
CA THR A 33 -12.98 25.70 7.56
C THR A 33 -12.51 25.81 9.01
N THR A 34 -11.77 24.79 9.46
CA THR A 34 -10.82 24.95 10.56
C THR A 34 -9.44 24.67 9.98
N LEU A 35 -8.78 25.78 9.65
CA LEU A 35 -7.34 25.84 9.46
C LEU A 35 -6.71 25.60 10.84
N ASP A 36 -6.50 24.32 11.18
CA ASP A 36 -5.65 23.94 12.30
C ASP A 36 -4.20 24.25 11.89
N LYS A 37 -3.65 25.31 12.50
CA LYS A 37 -2.38 25.94 12.10
C LYS A 37 -1.15 25.47 12.87
N ASP A 38 -1.27 24.58 13.85
CA ASP A 38 -0.15 24.28 14.76
C ASP A 38 0.17 22.77 14.91
N GLY A 39 -0.29 21.94 13.98
CA GLY A 39 0.04 20.52 13.93
C GLY A 39 0.77 20.15 12.66
N PHE A 40 2.11 20.08 12.69
CA PHE A 40 2.85 19.16 11.82
C PHE A 40 2.57 17.72 12.29
N ASP A 41 1.27 17.37 12.35
CA ASP A 41 0.82 16.07 12.78
C ASP A 41 1.35 15.05 11.79
N ALA A 42 2.14 14.13 12.33
CA ALA A 42 2.25 12.67 12.17
C ALA A 42 1.35 11.91 11.15
N GLN A 43 0.89 12.59 10.10
CA GLN A 43 0.21 12.12 8.90
C GLN A 43 0.84 12.76 7.65
N THR A 44 2.13 13.08 7.69
CA THR A 44 2.92 12.62 6.54
C THR A 44 2.72 11.11 6.53
N GLU A 45 1.77 10.65 5.72
CA GLU A 45 2.00 9.47 4.92
C GLU A 45 3.48 9.52 4.61
N THR A 46 4.26 8.71 5.33
CA THR A 46 5.59 8.27 4.90
C THR A 46 5.51 8.28 3.40
N VAL A 47 6.26 9.13 2.70
CA VAL A 47 6.20 9.22 1.25
C VAL A 47 6.52 7.82 0.72
N GLN A 48 5.50 6.99 0.64
CA GLN A 48 5.60 5.54 0.61
C GLN A 48 5.57 5.23 -0.86
N GLY A 49 6.72 5.46 -1.46
CA GLY A 49 6.81 5.67 -2.89
C GLY A 49 8.08 6.40 -3.27
N PHE A 50 8.73 7.14 -2.36
CA PHE A 50 10.08 7.64 -2.63
C PHE A 50 11.04 6.45 -2.61
N PRO A 51 11.58 6.03 -3.75
CA PRO A 51 12.55 4.94 -3.77
C PRO A 51 13.86 5.52 -3.20
N GLY A 52 14.14 5.28 -1.92
CA GLY A 52 15.43 5.62 -1.30
C GLY A 52 15.52 6.93 -0.53
N GLY A 53 14.41 7.48 -0.04
CA GLY A 53 14.37 8.75 0.67
C GLY A 53 14.05 8.51 2.13
N ASP A 54 15.06 8.60 2.98
CA ASP A 54 14.88 8.55 4.42
C ASP A 54 14.14 9.82 4.88
N PRO A 55 12.96 9.72 5.52
CA PRO A 55 12.26 10.88 6.06
C PRO A 55 13.09 11.70 7.05
N ALA A 56 14.15 11.13 7.64
CA ALA A 56 15.09 11.85 8.49
C ALA A 56 15.96 12.83 7.69
N LEU A 57 16.23 12.56 6.41
CA LEU A 57 17.00 13.47 5.54
C LEU A 57 16.35 14.86 5.47
N PHE A 58 15.02 14.92 5.35
CA PHE A 58 14.31 16.20 5.26
C PHE A 58 14.35 17.01 6.55
N GLN A 59 14.44 16.34 7.70
CA GLN A 59 14.67 17.02 8.98
C GLN A 59 16.09 17.58 9.04
N VAL A 60 17.10 16.79 8.63
CA VAL A 60 18.50 17.23 8.61
C VAL A 60 18.74 18.43 7.67
N LEU A 61 17.94 18.56 6.61
CA LEU A 61 17.99 19.68 5.68
C LEU A 61 17.21 20.92 6.16
N ASN A 62 16.48 20.84 7.28
CA ASN A 62 15.69 21.94 7.84
C ASN A 62 14.83 22.64 6.77
N LEU A 63 14.04 21.88 6.02
CA LEU A 63 13.19 22.43 4.96
C LEU A 63 12.17 23.43 5.51
N THR A 64 11.95 24.54 4.81
CA THR A 64 10.88 25.50 5.15
C THR A 64 9.49 24.89 4.87
N GLU A 65 8.43 25.52 5.40
CA GLU A 65 7.06 25.04 5.15
C GLU A 65 6.67 25.12 3.67
N GLU A 66 7.15 26.14 2.95
CA GLU A 66 6.98 26.28 1.51
C GLU A 66 7.69 25.14 0.77
N GLN A 67 8.95 24.85 1.13
CA GLN A 67 9.71 23.73 0.55
C GLN A 67 9.06 22.38 0.84
N LYS A 68 8.54 22.17 2.06
CA LYS A 68 7.80 20.95 2.43
C LYS A 68 6.53 20.80 1.60
N THR A 69 5.82 21.90 1.34
CA THR A 69 4.61 21.90 0.51
C THR A 69 4.95 21.58 -0.95
N GLN A 70 5.95 22.24 -1.53
CA GLN A 70 6.43 21.96 -2.89
C GLN A 70 6.91 20.51 -3.05
N LEU A 71 7.61 19.98 -2.04
CA LEU A 71 8.07 18.60 -2.03
C LEU A 71 6.91 17.60 -2.09
N LYS A 72 5.83 17.84 -1.32
CA LYS A 72 4.61 16.99 -1.36
C LYS A 72 3.99 16.99 -2.75
N GLU A 73 3.91 18.14 -3.40
CA GLU A 73 3.36 18.26 -4.76
C GLU A 73 4.24 17.54 -5.80
N ILE A 74 5.55 17.73 -5.75
CA ILE A 74 6.53 17.06 -6.64
C ILE A 74 6.39 15.54 -6.52
N VAL A 75 6.32 15.04 -5.30
CA VAL A 75 6.18 13.61 -5.01
C VAL A 75 4.84 13.06 -5.51
N ALA A 76 3.74 13.78 -5.26
CA ALA A 76 2.42 13.37 -5.72
C ALA A 76 2.32 13.35 -7.25
N ALA A 77 2.91 14.33 -7.92
CA ALA A 77 3.02 14.38 -9.38
C ALA A 77 3.83 13.20 -9.91
N HIS A 78 5.01 12.93 -9.31
CA HIS A 78 5.84 11.78 -9.68
C HIS A 78 5.11 10.44 -9.51
N HIS A 79 4.31 10.28 -8.46
CA HIS A 79 3.50 9.07 -8.28
C HIS A 79 2.48 8.90 -9.41
N LYS A 80 1.77 9.98 -9.78
CA LYS A 80 0.82 9.97 -10.90
C LYS A 80 1.50 9.67 -12.24
N GLU A 81 2.66 10.27 -12.50
CA GLU A 81 3.48 9.97 -13.70
C GLU A 81 3.86 8.47 -13.74
N MET A 82 4.31 7.91 -12.62
CA MET A 82 4.64 6.48 -12.50
C MET A 82 3.43 5.56 -12.70
N GLU A 83 2.25 5.94 -12.22
CA GLU A 83 1.01 5.19 -12.43
C GLU A 83 0.54 5.24 -13.87
N ALA A 84 0.54 6.43 -14.49
CA ALA A 84 0.20 6.62 -15.90
C ALA A 84 1.13 5.81 -16.80
N TRP A 85 2.44 5.84 -16.55
CA TRP A 85 3.40 5.04 -17.30
C TRP A 85 3.16 3.54 -17.16
N ARG A 86 2.90 3.05 -15.93
CA ARG A 86 2.55 1.63 -15.70
C ARG A 86 1.27 1.22 -16.43
N ALA A 87 0.27 2.09 -16.46
CA ALA A 87 -0.99 1.84 -17.15
C ALA A 87 -0.80 1.79 -18.67
N ALA A 88 -0.03 2.72 -19.23
CA ALA A 88 0.26 2.81 -20.66
C ALA A 88 1.07 1.61 -21.19
N HIS A 89 1.89 0.99 -20.34
CA HIS A 89 2.80 -0.09 -20.73
C HIS A 89 2.49 -1.44 -20.06
N ALA A 90 1.22 -1.66 -19.72
CA ALA A 90 0.77 -2.85 -19.01
C ALA A 90 0.89 -4.13 -19.87
N GLY A 91 2.04 -4.83 -19.76
CA GLY A 91 2.23 -6.16 -20.34
C GLY A 91 3.31 -6.26 -21.44
N ASP A 92 3.87 -5.13 -21.88
CA ASP A 92 4.72 -5.06 -23.08
C ASP A 92 6.20 -4.73 -22.82
N LEU A 93 6.59 -4.51 -21.56
CA LEU A 93 7.96 -4.08 -21.23
C LEU A 93 8.88 -5.21 -20.80
N SER A 94 10.12 -5.16 -21.29
CA SER A 94 11.18 -5.98 -20.75
C SER A 94 11.57 -5.54 -19.35
N ARG A 95 12.28 -6.40 -18.61
CA ARG A 95 12.81 -6.04 -17.29
C ARG A 95 13.84 -4.91 -17.36
N GLU A 96 14.56 -4.80 -18.47
CA GLU A 96 15.58 -3.77 -18.68
C GLU A 96 14.93 -2.41 -18.90
N ASP A 97 13.90 -2.33 -19.75
CA ASP A 97 13.14 -1.10 -19.98
C ASP A 97 12.51 -0.58 -18.68
N ILE A 98 11.96 -1.49 -17.86
CA ILE A 98 11.40 -1.12 -16.56
C ILE A 98 12.46 -0.55 -15.63
N ARG A 99 13.70 -1.05 -15.68
CA ARG A 99 14.80 -0.54 -14.86
C ARG A 99 15.28 0.82 -15.37
N ALA A 100 15.51 0.93 -16.67
CA ALA A 100 15.96 2.16 -17.32
C ALA A 100 14.96 3.29 -17.04
N HIS A 101 13.67 3.07 -17.30
CA HIS A 101 12.67 4.09 -17.06
C HIS A 101 12.52 4.48 -15.59
N ARG A 102 12.62 3.50 -14.66
CA ARG A 102 12.65 3.82 -13.23
C ARG A 102 13.85 4.68 -12.85
N GLN A 103 15.00 4.48 -13.50
CA GLN A 103 16.19 5.29 -13.25
C GLN A 103 15.97 6.72 -13.74
N GLU A 104 15.49 6.89 -14.98
CA GLU A 104 15.13 8.20 -15.54
C GLU A 104 14.14 8.96 -14.64
N MET A 105 13.07 8.29 -14.22
CA MET A 105 12.06 8.87 -13.35
C MET A 105 12.62 9.27 -11.97
N ARG A 106 13.56 8.50 -11.42
CA ARG A 106 14.27 8.86 -10.17
C ARG A 106 15.16 10.07 -10.35
N ASP A 107 15.88 10.15 -11.45
CA ASP A 107 16.77 11.27 -11.75
C ASP A 107 15.97 12.56 -12.00
N ALA A 108 14.85 12.47 -12.71
CA ALA A 108 13.91 13.58 -12.90
C ALA A 108 13.30 14.05 -11.56
N LEU A 109 12.89 13.13 -10.69
CA LEU A 109 12.41 13.47 -9.36
C LEU A 109 13.49 14.17 -8.53
N ARG A 110 14.73 13.68 -8.59
CA ARG A 110 15.88 14.28 -7.90
C ARG A 110 16.13 15.70 -8.39
N GLN A 111 16.10 15.95 -9.69
CA GLN A 111 16.25 17.31 -10.25
C GLN A 111 15.16 18.26 -9.75
N LYS A 112 13.89 17.80 -9.74
CA LYS A 112 12.75 18.59 -9.21
C LYS A 112 12.96 18.93 -7.73
N ILE A 113 13.50 18.01 -6.93
CA ILE A 113 13.81 18.25 -5.51
C ILE A 113 15.00 19.20 -5.35
N ASP A 114 16.10 18.96 -6.06
CA ASP A 114 17.29 19.82 -5.96
C ASP A 114 16.94 21.29 -6.35
N ALA A 115 15.96 21.51 -7.23
CA ALA A 115 15.51 22.84 -7.64
C ALA A 115 14.81 23.66 -6.52
N ILE A 116 14.18 23.00 -5.54
CA ILE A 116 13.52 23.69 -4.42
C ILE A 116 14.45 23.89 -3.22
N LEU A 117 15.65 23.30 -3.24
CA LEU A 117 16.63 23.39 -2.18
C LEU A 117 17.56 24.60 -2.35
N THR A 118 17.94 25.23 -1.24
CA THR A 118 18.99 26.26 -1.24
C THR A 118 20.34 25.64 -1.65
N PRO A 119 21.32 26.45 -2.11
CA PRO A 119 22.66 25.93 -2.43
C PRO A 119 23.29 25.14 -1.28
N GLU A 120 23.14 25.62 -0.03
CA GLU A 120 23.64 24.95 1.17
C GLU A 120 22.94 23.62 1.43
N GLN A 121 21.60 23.59 1.32
CA GLN A 121 20.83 22.36 1.47
C GLN A 121 21.19 21.32 0.39
N ARG A 122 21.44 21.76 -0.85
CA ARG A 122 21.89 20.86 -1.93
C ARG A 122 23.25 20.25 -1.64
N ALA A 123 24.20 21.07 -1.17
CA ALA A 123 25.53 20.59 -0.78
C ALA A 123 25.43 19.54 0.33
N LYS A 124 24.68 19.84 1.40
CA LYS A 124 24.45 18.91 2.51
C LYS A 124 23.75 17.62 2.06
N ALA A 125 22.74 17.73 1.19
CA ALA A 125 22.04 16.57 0.65
C ALA A 125 22.96 15.70 -0.22
N ALA A 126 23.90 16.30 -0.96
CA ALA A 126 24.89 15.58 -1.77
C ALA A 126 25.92 14.85 -0.91
N GLU A 127 26.42 15.50 0.14
CA GLU A 127 27.34 14.90 1.12
C GLU A 127 26.71 13.69 1.82
N ILE A 128 25.49 13.86 2.35
CA ILE A 128 24.78 12.75 2.98
C ILE A 128 24.57 11.59 2.00
N ARG A 129 24.24 11.89 0.73
CA ARG A 129 24.10 10.85 -0.31
C ARG A 129 25.42 10.10 -0.55
N GLU A 130 26.55 10.79 -0.55
CA GLU A 130 27.86 10.18 -0.74
C GLU A 130 28.21 9.25 0.43
N GLN A 131 28.02 9.71 1.67
CA GLN A 131 28.24 8.89 2.87
C GLN A 131 27.37 7.61 2.82
N LEU A 132 26.08 7.75 2.47
CA LEU A 132 25.18 6.61 2.34
C LEU A 132 25.60 5.63 1.23
N GLN A 133 26.21 6.12 0.14
CA GLN A 133 26.77 5.26 -0.92
C GLN A 133 27.99 4.46 -0.45
N ARG A 134 28.77 5.02 0.49
CA ARG A 134 29.85 4.30 1.17
C ARG A 134 29.36 3.35 2.27
N GLY A 135 28.05 3.35 2.54
CA GLY A 135 27.45 2.57 3.63
C GLY A 135 27.58 3.22 5.01
N GLU A 136 27.99 4.49 5.05
CA GLU A 136 28.10 5.30 6.26
C GLU A 136 26.77 6.03 6.48
N VAL A 137 26.25 6.01 7.70
CA VAL A 137 25.06 6.79 8.06
C VAL A 137 25.53 8.02 8.84
N PRO A 138 25.37 9.24 8.29
CA PRO A 138 25.72 10.47 9.00
C PRO A 138 25.08 10.54 10.38
N GLU A 139 25.81 11.05 11.36
CA GLU A 139 25.33 11.18 12.74
C GLU A 139 24.04 12.02 12.80
N GLU A 140 23.92 13.05 11.96
CA GLU A 140 22.72 13.89 11.92
C GLU A 140 21.47 13.11 11.49
N LEU A 141 21.62 12.11 10.61
CA LEU A 141 20.51 11.22 10.25
C LEU A 141 20.15 10.29 11.41
N VAL A 142 21.15 9.78 12.13
CA VAL A 142 20.92 8.96 13.33
C VAL A 142 20.15 9.78 14.35
N ASP A 143 20.56 11.02 14.57
CA ASP A 143 19.95 11.95 15.52
C ASP A 143 18.52 12.29 15.14
N ALA A 144 18.26 12.61 13.87
CA ALA A 144 16.90 12.85 13.38
C ALA A 144 16.00 11.60 13.51
N ARG A 145 16.54 10.40 13.30
CA ARG A 145 15.81 9.14 13.51
C ARG A 145 15.49 8.91 14.98
N ILE A 146 16.44 9.16 15.88
CA ILE A 146 16.25 9.00 17.33
C ILE A 146 15.31 10.09 17.86
N ALA A 147 15.41 11.33 17.40
CA ALA A 147 14.57 12.45 17.85
C ALA A 147 13.07 12.12 17.74
N LYS A 148 12.63 11.52 16.63
CA LYS A 148 11.22 11.09 16.48
C LYS A 148 10.79 10.03 17.49
N LEU A 149 11.70 9.11 17.86
CA LEU A 149 11.42 8.11 18.88
C LEU A 149 11.44 8.75 20.27
N SER A 150 12.39 9.65 20.48
CA SER A 150 12.58 10.41 21.72
C SER A 150 11.37 11.26 22.06
N GLU A 151 10.82 11.97 21.08
CA GLU A 151 9.61 12.77 21.24
C GLU A 151 8.42 11.90 21.65
N LYS A 152 8.24 10.75 20.98
CA LYS A 152 7.12 9.85 21.24
C LYS A 152 7.22 9.10 22.55
N LEU A 153 8.42 8.70 22.96
CA LEU A 153 8.64 7.93 24.19
C LEU A 153 9.11 8.81 25.35
N HIS A 154 9.25 10.11 25.15
CA HIS A 154 9.84 11.04 26.12
C HIS A 154 11.17 10.50 26.70
N LEU A 155 12.10 10.14 25.81
CA LEU A 155 13.38 9.54 26.22
C LEU A 155 14.28 10.57 26.92
N THR A 156 15.03 10.12 27.92
CA THR A 156 16.06 10.94 28.59
C THR A 156 17.33 11.02 27.74
N GLU A 157 18.19 11.99 28.04
CA GLU A 157 19.50 12.14 27.37
C GLU A 157 20.37 10.89 27.52
N ASP A 158 20.36 10.27 28.71
CA ASP A 158 21.07 9.00 28.95
C ASP A 158 20.52 7.86 28.08
N GLN A 159 19.19 7.77 27.95
CA GLN A 159 18.56 6.77 27.09
C GLN A 159 18.92 7.01 25.61
N ILE A 160 18.92 8.27 25.16
CA ILE A 160 19.33 8.65 23.80
C ILE A 160 20.79 8.23 23.56
N ALA A 161 21.70 8.51 24.49
CA ALA A 161 23.10 8.12 24.39
C ALA A 161 23.27 6.59 24.32
N GLN A 162 22.52 5.85 25.13
CA GLN A 162 22.52 4.37 25.09
C GLN A 162 21.97 3.84 23.75
N LEU A 163 20.95 4.48 23.17
CA LEU A 163 20.42 4.11 21.85
C LEU A 163 21.43 4.34 20.73
N LYS A 164 22.13 5.48 20.73
CA LYS A 164 23.21 5.74 19.77
C LYS A 164 24.31 4.67 19.88
N ALA A 165 24.73 4.32 21.10
CA ALA A 165 25.74 3.30 21.36
C ALA A 165 25.32 1.90 20.88
N LEU A 166 24.03 1.56 20.93
CA LEU A 166 23.49 0.32 20.35
C LEU A 166 23.43 0.32 18.81
N GLY A 167 23.79 1.43 18.15
CA GLY A 167 23.58 1.61 16.71
C GLY A 167 22.09 1.70 16.35
N PHE A 168 21.24 2.13 17.28
CA PHE A 168 19.85 2.42 16.95
C PHE A 168 19.83 3.62 16.00
N GLY A 169 19.09 3.51 14.89
CA GLY A 169 19.08 4.56 13.87
C GLY A 169 20.27 4.54 12.91
N THR A 170 21.29 3.69 13.08
CA THR A 170 22.35 3.49 12.06
C THR A 170 21.94 2.43 11.03
N ALA A 171 20.99 1.56 11.37
CA ALA A 171 20.41 0.64 10.42
C ALA A 171 19.71 1.43 9.32
N LEU A 172 20.26 1.37 8.10
CA LEU A 172 19.52 1.79 6.92
C LEU A 172 18.17 1.05 6.91
N PRO A 173 17.06 1.75 6.60
CA PRO A 173 15.75 1.08 6.52
C PRO A 173 15.93 -0.15 5.63
N PRO A 174 15.37 -1.31 6.00
CA PRO A 174 15.63 -2.58 5.34
C PRO A 174 15.31 -2.47 3.85
N GLY A 175 16.33 -2.11 3.09
CA GLY A 175 16.26 -1.74 1.68
C GLY A 175 16.38 -3.02 0.89
N MET A 176 15.24 -3.69 0.73
CA MET A 176 15.06 -4.97 0.04
C MET A 176 15.83 -6.13 0.68
N PRO A 177 15.28 -7.35 0.74
CA PRO A 177 16.14 -8.52 0.82
C PRO A 177 17.13 -8.41 -0.34
N HIS A 178 18.44 -8.43 -0.08
CA HIS A 178 19.43 -8.60 -1.14
C HIS A 178 18.93 -9.76 -2.00
N HIS A 179 18.69 -9.51 -3.29
CA HIS A 179 18.36 -10.57 -4.23
C HIS A 179 19.56 -11.53 -4.20
N GLY A 180 19.43 -12.64 -3.48
CA GLY A 180 20.53 -13.59 -3.21
C GLY A 180 20.74 -13.96 -1.75
N ALA A 181 20.21 -13.19 -0.78
CA ALA A 181 20.31 -13.56 0.63
C ALA A 181 19.58 -14.89 0.88
N ASP A 182 20.34 -15.90 1.33
CA ASP A 182 19.83 -17.23 1.60
C ASP A 182 18.86 -17.25 2.80
N ARG A 183 18.28 -18.42 3.07
CA ARG A 183 17.32 -18.58 4.17
C ARG A 183 17.96 -18.33 5.54
N THR A 184 19.24 -18.66 5.69
CA THR A 184 20.01 -18.55 6.93
C THR A 184 20.31 -17.09 7.25
N GLN A 185 20.85 -16.34 6.30
CA GLN A 185 21.12 -14.90 6.44
C GLN A 185 19.86 -14.11 6.79
N ARG A 186 18.71 -14.49 6.23
CA ARG A 186 17.41 -13.88 6.58
C ARG A 186 16.96 -14.21 7.99
N ARG A 187 17.29 -15.40 8.48
CA ARG A 187 16.99 -15.82 9.85
C ARG A 187 17.90 -15.10 10.84
N GLU A 188 19.20 -15.09 10.59
CA GLU A 188 20.21 -14.38 11.39
C GLU A 188 19.85 -12.90 11.51
N ARG A 189 19.54 -12.23 10.39
CA ARG A 189 19.09 -10.84 10.42
C ARG A 189 17.83 -10.63 11.27
N ARG A 190 16.89 -11.58 11.28
CA ARG A 190 15.70 -11.49 12.15
C ARG A 190 16.05 -11.69 13.62
N GLU A 191 16.99 -12.57 13.91
CA GLU A 191 17.49 -12.80 15.27
C GLU A 191 18.26 -11.56 15.76
N GLU A 192 19.10 -10.96 14.93
CA GLU A 192 19.78 -9.69 15.20
C GLU A 192 18.79 -8.56 15.48
N MET A 193 17.75 -8.40 14.65
CA MET A 193 16.71 -7.40 14.89
C MET A 193 15.94 -7.65 16.20
N ARG A 194 15.69 -8.92 16.56
CA ARG A 194 15.05 -9.28 17.84
C ARG A 194 15.95 -8.99 19.03
N ALA A 195 17.25 -9.29 18.91
CA ALA A 195 18.23 -9.00 19.94
C ALA A 195 18.37 -7.48 20.18
N LYS A 196 18.49 -6.70 19.10
CA LYS A 196 18.49 -5.23 19.16
C LYS A 196 17.21 -4.68 19.79
N GLU A 197 16.07 -5.27 19.47
CA GLU A 197 14.80 -4.89 20.10
C GLU A 197 14.79 -5.21 21.60
N GLN A 198 15.31 -6.35 22.04
CA GLN A 198 15.43 -6.67 23.47
C GLN A 198 16.36 -5.69 24.19
N GLN A 199 17.48 -5.32 23.57
CA GLN A 199 18.40 -4.32 24.13
C GLN A 199 17.71 -2.95 24.26
N LEU A 200 16.95 -2.53 23.25
CA LEU A 200 16.11 -1.33 23.32
C LEU A 200 15.14 -1.41 24.52
N MET A 201 14.42 -2.52 24.69
CA MET A 201 13.47 -2.65 25.80
C MET A 201 14.13 -2.51 27.17
N ASN A 202 15.37 -2.96 27.33
CA ASN A 202 16.11 -2.82 28.60
C ASN A 202 16.50 -1.37 28.94
N ILE A 203 16.59 -0.49 27.93
CA ILE A 203 16.86 0.94 28.11
C ILE A 203 15.59 1.69 28.52
N LEU A 204 14.43 1.23 28.02
CA LEU A 204 13.14 1.88 28.23
C LEU A 204 12.57 1.58 29.62
N THR A 205 11.88 2.55 30.20
CA THR A 205 11.07 2.35 31.41
C THR A 205 9.84 1.48 31.10
N PRO A 206 9.19 0.85 32.11
CA PRO A 206 7.99 0.03 31.88
C PRO A 206 6.85 0.78 31.14
N GLU A 207 6.69 2.07 31.42
CA GLU A 207 5.70 2.92 30.74
C GLU A 207 6.06 3.14 29.27
N GLN A 208 7.33 3.45 28.98
CA GLN A 208 7.85 3.61 27.62
C GLN A 208 7.80 2.30 26.83
N GLN A 209 8.05 1.16 27.47
CA GLN A 209 7.91 -0.17 26.87
C GLN A 209 6.47 -0.44 26.42
N SER A 210 5.48 -0.08 27.25
CA SER A 210 4.07 -0.20 26.91
C SER A 210 3.71 0.66 25.70
N LEU A 211 4.15 1.93 25.69
CA LEU A 211 3.92 2.84 24.58
C LEU A 211 4.59 2.37 23.28
N TYR A 212 5.83 1.88 23.37
CA TYR A 212 6.53 1.29 22.23
C TYR A 212 5.80 0.05 21.69
N ALA A 213 5.27 -0.81 22.57
CA ALA A 213 4.48 -1.97 22.17
C ALA A 213 3.17 -1.58 21.46
N GLN A 214 2.50 -0.50 21.91
CA GLN A 214 1.32 0.07 21.26
C GLN A 214 1.67 0.60 19.87
N MET A 215 2.72 1.41 19.75
CA MET A 215 3.19 1.92 18.45
C MET A 215 3.49 0.76 17.46
N LYS A 216 4.07 -0.34 17.96
CA LYS A 216 4.30 -1.55 17.16
C LYS A 216 3.01 -2.27 16.78
N ALA A 217 1.98 -2.28 17.62
CA ALA A 217 0.68 -2.83 17.30
C ALA A 217 0.00 -2.01 16.21
N GLU A 218 -0.08 -0.69 16.38
CA GLU A 218 -0.63 0.23 15.38
C GLU A 218 0.08 0.11 14.03
N HIS A 219 1.41 0.01 14.03
CA HIS A 219 2.16 -0.20 12.80
C HIS A 219 1.80 -1.52 12.11
N ARG A 220 1.60 -2.60 12.87
CA ARG A 220 1.18 -3.89 12.33
C ARG A 220 -0.22 -3.81 11.72
N ASP A 221 -1.14 -3.12 12.38
CA ASP A 221 -2.52 -2.96 11.92
C ASP A 221 -2.58 -2.11 10.65
N LYS A 222 -1.87 -0.99 10.62
CA LYS A 222 -1.72 -0.15 9.41
C LYS A 222 -1.11 -0.91 8.24
N MET A 223 -0.14 -1.80 8.51
CA MET A 223 0.42 -2.67 7.47
C MET A 223 -0.57 -3.74 7.01
N ALA A 224 -1.38 -4.29 7.91
CA ALA A 224 -2.44 -5.24 7.56
C ALA A 224 -3.51 -4.58 6.68
N GLU A 225 -3.96 -3.38 7.04
CA GLU A 225 -4.90 -2.56 6.27
C GLU A 225 -4.37 -2.27 4.86
N ARG A 226 -3.15 -1.74 4.74
CA ARG A 226 -2.50 -1.51 3.43
C ARG A 226 -2.38 -2.77 2.59
N MET A 227 -2.13 -3.92 3.23
CA MET A 227 -2.08 -5.20 2.52
C MET A 227 -3.47 -5.64 2.04
N GLN A 228 -4.53 -5.36 2.80
CA GLN A 228 -5.91 -5.57 2.37
C GLN A 228 -6.29 -4.67 1.19
N GLU A 229 -6.00 -3.37 1.26
CA GLU A 229 -6.25 -2.42 0.16
C GLU A 229 -5.53 -2.84 -1.13
N ARG A 230 -4.25 -3.21 -1.03
CA ARG A 230 -3.48 -3.74 -2.17
C ARG A 230 -4.11 -5.01 -2.73
N SER A 231 -4.67 -5.85 -1.86
CA SER A 231 -5.36 -7.06 -2.31
C SER A 231 -6.66 -6.74 -3.04
N ALA A 232 -7.47 -5.82 -2.51
CA ALA A 232 -8.69 -5.35 -3.15
C ALA A 232 -8.42 -4.75 -4.54
N ARG A 233 -7.40 -3.89 -4.67
CA ARG A 233 -6.96 -3.36 -5.98
C ARG A 233 -6.55 -4.46 -6.95
N ARG A 234 -5.82 -5.49 -6.49
CA ARG A 234 -5.47 -6.65 -7.34
C ARG A 234 -6.69 -7.45 -7.78
N ILE A 235 -7.68 -7.62 -6.90
CA ILE A 235 -8.94 -8.27 -7.24
C ILE A 235 -9.65 -7.48 -8.33
N GLN A 236 -9.79 -6.16 -8.16
CA GLN A 236 -10.39 -5.27 -9.16
C GLN A 236 -9.67 -5.35 -10.52
N HIS A 237 -8.34 -5.29 -10.54
CA HIS A 237 -7.58 -5.46 -11.79
C HIS A 237 -7.82 -6.82 -12.45
N ARG A 238 -7.94 -7.89 -11.65
CA ARG A 238 -8.23 -9.23 -12.18
C ARG A 238 -9.65 -9.33 -12.73
N VAL A 239 -10.64 -8.74 -12.05
CA VAL A 239 -12.03 -8.67 -12.51
C VAL A 239 -12.10 -7.89 -13.82
N ALA A 240 -11.49 -6.72 -13.90
CA ALA A 240 -11.45 -5.91 -15.13
C ALA A 240 -10.80 -6.67 -16.30
N ALA A 241 -9.68 -7.36 -16.05
CA ALA A 241 -9.00 -8.14 -17.07
C ALA A 241 -9.82 -9.33 -17.56
N LEU A 242 -10.48 -10.07 -16.66
CA LEU A 242 -11.35 -11.18 -17.03
C LEU A 242 -12.65 -10.69 -17.69
N SER A 243 -13.20 -9.57 -17.23
CA SER A 243 -14.36 -8.92 -17.83
C SER A 243 -14.10 -8.57 -19.29
N LYS A 244 -12.98 -7.88 -19.57
CA LYS A 244 -12.58 -7.56 -20.95
C LYS A 244 -12.28 -8.82 -21.78
N ALA A 245 -11.69 -9.85 -21.17
CA ALA A 245 -11.29 -11.04 -21.92
C ALA A 245 -12.44 -12.01 -22.19
N LEU A 246 -13.49 -12.03 -21.37
CA LEU A 246 -14.62 -12.97 -21.47
C LEU A 246 -15.95 -12.28 -21.73
N ASP A 247 -15.94 -10.97 -21.92
CA ASP A 247 -17.13 -10.16 -22.16
C ASP A 247 -18.19 -10.39 -21.05
N LEU A 248 -17.75 -10.29 -19.79
CA LEU A 248 -18.58 -10.62 -18.62
C LEU A 248 -19.70 -9.60 -18.40
N SER A 249 -20.91 -10.08 -18.12
CA SER A 249 -22.03 -9.22 -17.72
C SER A 249 -21.79 -8.57 -16.35
N ALA A 250 -22.52 -7.49 -16.04
CA ALA A 250 -22.41 -6.82 -14.73
C ALA A 250 -22.67 -7.78 -13.55
N SER A 251 -23.62 -8.70 -13.71
CA SER A 251 -23.92 -9.73 -12.71
C SER A 251 -22.75 -10.71 -12.52
N GLN A 252 -22.14 -11.17 -13.62
CA GLN A 252 -20.96 -12.05 -13.57
C GLN A 252 -19.75 -11.34 -12.96
N GLN A 253 -19.56 -10.04 -13.21
CA GLN A 253 -18.48 -9.24 -12.61
C GLN A 253 -18.64 -9.12 -11.08
N ALA A 254 -19.87 -8.90 -10.60
CA ALA A 254 -20.15 -8.85 -9.16
C ALA A 254 -19.87 -10.21 -8.50
N GLN A 255 -20.37 -11.30 -9.08
CA GLN A 255 -20.12 -12.66 -8.59
C GLN A 255 -18.62 -13.02 -8.60
N LEU A 256 -17.90 -12.63 -9.66
CA LEU A 256 -16.45 -12.85 -9.75
C LEU A 256 -15.69 -12.08 -8.66
N THR A 257 -16.11 -10.85 -8.36
CA THR A 257 -15.52 -10.04 -7.29
C THR A 257 -15.69 -10.75 -5.95
N GLU A 258 -16.91 -11.20 -5.64
CA GLU A 258 -17.23 -11.92 -4.40
C GLU A 258 -16.43 -13.23 -4.27
N ILE A 259 -16.32 -14.01 -5.36
CA ILE A 259 -15.50 -15.24 -5.39
C ILE A 259 -14.04 -14.93 -5.03
N LEU A 260 -13.46 -13.89 -5.62
CA LEU A 260 -12.05 -13.55 -5.42
C LEU A 260 -11.78 -12.96 -4.02
N GLU A 261 -12.72 -12.20 -3.45
CA GLU A 261 -12.65 -11.70 -2.08
C GLU A 261 -12.73 -12.84 -1.06
N LYS A 262 -13.73 -13.73 -1.21
CA LYS A 262 -13.86 -14.93 -0.36
C LYS A 262 -12.62 -15.81 -0.44
N ALA A 263 -12.11 -16.04 -1.63
CA ALA A 263 -10.91 -16.86 -1.82
C ALA A 263 -9.65 -16.27 -1.18
N HIS A 264 -9.53 -14.93 -1.17
CA HIS A 264 -8.43 -14.26 -0.49
C HIS A 264 -8.54 -14.42 1.02
N GLU A 265 -9.74 -14.25 1.59
CA GLU A 265 -9.97 -14.41 3.01
C GLU A 265 -9.82 -15.87 3.46
N GLN A 266 -10.34 -16.83 2.71
CA GLN A 266 -10.14 -18.26 2.95
C GLN A 266 -8.66 -18.63 2.94
N LEU A 267 -7.90 -18.16 1.94
CA LEU A 267 -6.46 -18.40 1.91
C LEU A 267 -5.76 -17.78 3.12
N ARG A 268 -6.13 -16.56 3.53
CA ARG A 268 -5.58 -15.90 4.71
C ARG A 268 -5.87 -16.71 5.99
N GLN A 269 -7.09 -17.20 6.14
CA GLN A 269 -7.50 -18.03 7.28
C GLN A 269 -6.75 -19.35 7.31
N LYS A 270 -6.68 -20.07 6.18
CA LYS A 270 -5.89 -21.30 6.05
C LYS A 270 -4.40 -21.06 6.35
N MET A 271 -3.82 -19.97 5.85
CA MET A 271 -2.44 -19.56 6.15
C MET A 271 -2.21 -19.31 7.65
N LYS A 272 -3.20 -18.73 8.34
CA LYS A 272 -3.13 -18.48 9.79
C LYS A 272 -3.29 -19.77 10.59
N ALA A 273 -4.19 -20.66 10.18
CA ALA A 273 -4.48 -21.91 10.86
C ALA A 273 -3.36 -22.96 10.68
N GLU A 274 -2.96 -23.22 9.44
CA GLU A 274 -2.00 -24.28 9.10
C GLU A 274 -0.54 -23.84 9.30
N ARG A 275 -0.25 -22.54 9.18
CA ARG A 275 1.10 -21.94 9.30
C ARG A 275 2.16 -22.78 8.55
N PRO A 276 2.00 -23.01 7.24
CA PRO A 276 2.88 -23.90 6.49
C PRO A 276 4.34 -23.45 6.60
N ARG A 277 5.19 -24.32 7.17
CA ARG A 277 6.60 -24.01 7.50
C ARG A 277 7.56 -24.26 6.35
N ASP A 278 7.16 -25.08 5.39
CA ASP A 278 7.92 -25.38 4.19
C ASP A 278 7.21 -24.89 2.92
N ARG A 279 7.99 -24.84 1.84
CA ARG A 279 7.56 -24.32 0.55
C ARG A 279 6.55 -25.24 -0.14
N GLU A 280 6.59 -26.54 0.12
CA GLU A 280 5.74 -27.52 -0.53
C GLU A 280 4.32 -27.50 0.04
N ALA A 281 4.18 -27.48 1.36
CA ALA A 281 2.93 -27.26 2.07
C ALA A 281 2.27 -25.96 1.62
N PHE A 282 3.02 -24.86 1.54
CA PHE A 282 2.51 -23.59 1.03
C PHE A 282 2.03 -23.67 -0.43
N ARG A 283 2.81 -24.33 -1.31
CA ARG A 283 2.42 -24.56 -2.71
C ARG A 283 1.20 -25.45 -2.84
N LYS A 284 1.07 -26.48 -2.00
CA LYS A 284 -0.10 -27.36 -1.97
C LYS A 284 -1.34 -26.55 -1.59
N LEU A 285 -1.26 -25.76 -0.51
CA LEU A 285 -2.34 -24.90 -0.06
C LEU A 285 -2.80 -23.91 -1.14
N LEU A 286 -1.84 -23.24 -1.79
CA LEU A 286 -2.15 -22.34 -2.91
C LEU A 286 -2.81 -23.07 -4.07
N ARG A 287 -2.34 -24.27 -4.44
CA ARG A 287 -2.93 -25.06 -5.54
C ARG A 287 -4.36 -25.47 -5.23
N GLU A 288 -4.64 -25.92 -4.02
CA GLU A 288 -5.99 -26.31 -3.60
C GLU A 288 -6.94 -25.12 -3.60
N ASN A 289 -6.52 -23.98 -3.04
CA ASN A 289 -7.29 -22.74 -3.08
C ASN A 289 -7.56 -22.26 -4.53
N LEU A 290 -6.55 -22.34 -5.41
CA LEU A 290 -6.73 -21.96 -6.81
C LEU A 290 -7.67 -22.90 -7.57
N LYS A 291 -7.69 -24.20 -7.26
CA LYS A 291 -8.63 -25.16 -7.86
C LYS A 291 -10.08 -24.86 -7.45
N GLU A 292 -10.29 -24.55 -6.17
CA GLU A 292 -11.61 -24.19 -5.64
C GLU A 292 -12.14 -22.91 -6.31
N VAL A 293 -11.30 -21.87 -6.39
CA VAL A 293 -11.63 -20.62 -7.12
C VAL A 293 -11.95 -20.89 -8.57
N ASP A 294 -11.16 -21.73 -9.25
CA ASP A 294 -11.36 -22.02 -10.66
C ASP A 294 -12.72 -22.68 -10.93
N LYS A 295 -13.15 -23.60 -10.06
CA LYS A 295 -14.45 -24.24 -10.14
C LYS A 295 -15.58 -23.21 -10.01
N GLN A 296 -15.51 -22.35 -8.99
CA GLN A 296 -16.52 -21.30 -8.76
C GLN A 296 -16.58 -20.30 -9.91
N ILE A 297 -15.44 -19.96 -10.52
CA ILE A 297 -15.42 -19.10 -11.71
C ILE A 297 -16.12 -19.80 -12.87
N GLN A 298 -15.85 -21.09 -13.14
CA GLN A 298 -16.52 -21.79 -14.25
C GLN A 298 -18.05 -21.82 -14.07
N GLU A 299 -18.55 -21.98 -12.85
CA GLU A 299 -19.99 -22.04 -12.56
C GLU A 299 -20.74 -20.77 -13.01
N ILE A 300 -20.13 -19.59 -12.93
CA ILE A 300 -20.76 -18.32 -13.32
C ILE A 300 -20.59 -17.98 -14.81
N LEU A 301 -19.79 -18.75 -15.55
CA LEU A 301 -19.53 -18.54 -16.97
C LEU A 301 -20.48 -19.34 -17.85
N THR A 302 -20.86 -18.77 -18.99
CA THR A 302 -21.53 -19.48 -20.09
C THR A 302 -20.58 -20.48 -20.76
N GLU A 303 -21.11 -21.39 -21.57
CA GLU A 303 -20.30 -22.41 -22.26
C GLU A 303 -19.21 -21.80 -23.16
N GLU A 304 -19.57 -20.78 -23.94
CA GLU A 304 -18.62 -20.04 -24.80
C GLU A 304 -17.51 -19.37 -23.95
N GLN A 305 -17.90 -18.72 -22.84
CA GLN A 305 -16.95 -18.07 -21.93
C GLN A 305 -16.04 -19.09 -21.22
N ARG A 306 -16.53 -20.28 -20.87
CA ARG A 306 -15.72 -21.36 -20.28
C ARG A 306 -14.62 -21.82 -21.23
N THR A 307 -14.93 -21.98 -22.51
CA THR A 307 -13.95 -22.34 -23.55
C THR A 307 -12.86 -21.27 -23.64
N LYS A 308 -13.24 -20.00 -23.77
CA LYS A 308 -12.30 -18.86 -23.81
C LYS A 308 -11.45 -18.76 -22.55
N TYR A 309 -12.05 -19.03 -21.38
CA TYR A 309 -11.35 -19.04 -20.10
C TYR A 309 -10.32 -20.18 -19.99
N ALA A 310 -10.65 -21.38 -20.49
CA ALA A 310 -9.71 -22.51 -20.54
C ALA A 310 -8.49 -22.20 -21.44
N GLU A 311 -8.70 -21.58 -22.59
CA GLU A 311 -7.62 -21.13 -23.48
C GLU A 311 -6.72 -20.07 -22.82
N LEU A 312 -7.31 -19.09 -22.14
CA LEU A 312 -6.57 -18.06 -21.40
C LEU A 312 -5.67 -18.68 -20.32
N LYS A 313 -6.17 -19.69 -19.61
CA LYS A 313 -5.38 -20.45 -18.63
C LYS A 313 -4.24 -21.22 -19.30
N ALA A 314 -4.51 -21.91 -20.40
CA ALA A 314 -3.49 -22.66 -21.14
C ALA A 314 -2.35 -21.73 -21.63
N LYS A 315 -2.69 -20.55 -22.17
CA LYS A 315 -1.71 -19.54 -22.60
C LYS A 315 -0.84 -19.02 -21.44
N ARG A 316 -1.41 -18.83 -20.25
CA ARG A 316 -0.63 -18.44 -19.05
C ARG A 316 0.32 -19.53 -18.57
N HIS A 317 -0.12 -20.80 -18.60
CA HIS A 317 0.71 -21.94 -18.23
C HIS A 317 1.84 -22.20 -19.25
N GLY A 318 1.61 -21.95 -20.54
CA GLY A 318 2.65 -22.01 -21.57
C GLY A 318 3.79 -21.00 -21.33
N LYS A 319 3.46 -19.75 -20.97
CA LYS A 319 4.46 -18.72 -20.66
C LYS A 319 5.28 -18.98 -19.38
N THR A 320 4.77 -19.80 -18.45
CA THR A 320 5.50 -20.16 -17.22
C THR A 320 6.38 -21.40 -17.37
N LYS A 321 6.21 -22.19 -18.44
CA LYS A 321 7.05 -23.35 -18.77
C LYS A 321 8.17 -23.04 -19.78
N ALA A 322 8.09 -21.91 -20.48
CA ALA A 322 9.05 -21.50 -21.51
C ALA A 322 10.30 -20.76 -20.98
N PHE A 323 10.58 -20.85 -19.67
CA PHE A 323 11.75 -20.24 -19.03
C PHE A 323 12.36 -21.17 -17.99
#